data_AF-A0A518B2J1-F1
#
_entry.id   AF-A0A518B2J1-F1
#
_cell.length_a   1.000
_cell.length_b   1.000
_cell.length_c   1.000
_cell.angle_alpha   90.00
_cell.angle_beta   90.00
_cell.angle_gamma   90.00
#
_symmetry.space_group_name_H-M   'P 1'
#
loop_
_entity.id
_entity.type
_entity.pdbx_description
1 polymer ?
#
loop_
_entity_poly.entity_id
_entity_poly.type
_entity_poly.pdbx_seq_one_letter_code
_entity_poly.pdbx_strand_id
1 'polypeptide(L)'
;MKWWLIFVICTILAWGCYVPTIHMGQGALGGLTESGKPNFKAGGLRAFLCVGLAYFLTAVIIPGIIIGVTPAEQSFTMKGTTISTLAGIFGAIGALGIILAIRAGGHPVYIVPLVFSGAPIVGVVVGMILHPPHNAPSPIFYAGIVLAAIGAGLVLFAKPA
;
A
#
# COMPACT_ATOMS: atom_id res chain seq x y z
N MET A 1 4.07 -26.77 -4.46
CA MET A 1 3.40 -25.50 -4.04
C MET A 1 3.45 -24.52 -5.20
N LYS A 2 2.41 -23.74 -5.45
CA LYS A 2 2.44 -22.72 -6.51
C LYS A 2 3.32 -21.55 -6.02
N TRP A 3 4.49 -21.36 -6.62
CA TRP A 3 5.52 -20.38 -6.18
C TRP A 3 4.99 -18.96 -5.97
N TRP A 4 3.96 -18.54 -6.70
CA TRP A 4 3.37 -17.20 -6.55
C TRP A 4 2.77 -16.92 -5.16
N LEU A 5 2.35 -17.96 -4.42
CA LEU A 5 1.81 -17.80 -3.06
C LEU A 5 2.88 -17.28 -2.08
N ILE A 6 4.15 -17.62 -2.30
CA ILE A 6 5.24 -17.11 -1.46
C ILE A 6 5.34 -15.59 -1.61
N PHE A 7 5.26 -15.07 -2.84
CA PHE A 7 5.26 -13.63 -3.07
C PHE A 7 4.07 -12.93 -2.44
N VAL A 8 2.88 -13.54 -2.47
CA VAL A 8 1.70 -13.03 -1.76
C VAL A 8 1.96 -12.91 -0.26
N ILE A 9 2.51 -13.97 0.36
CA ILE A 9 2.84 -13.96 1.78
C ILE A 9 3.89 -12.88 2.08
N CYS A 10 4.95 -12.77 1.27
CA CYS A 10 5.94 -11.70 1.39
C CYS A 10 5.31 -10.31 1.29
N THR A 11 4.37 -10.11 0.37
CA THR A 11 3.64 -8.84 0.22
C THR A 11 2.80 -8.53 1.46
N ILE A 12 2.07 -9.51 2.01
CA ILE A 12 1.28 -9.34 3.24
C ILE A 12 2.20 -8.93 4.40
N LEU A 13 3.32 -9.64 4.57
CA LEU A 13 4.28 -9.34 5.64
C LEU A 13 4.91 -7.94 5.46
N ALA A 14 5.33 -7.59 4.25
CA ALA A 14 5.95 -6.29 3.97
C ALA A 14 4.98 -5.13 4.24
N TRP A 15 3.74 -5.20 3.73
CA TRP A 15 2.73 -4.17 3.97
C TRP A 15 2.21 -4.15 5.40
N GLY A 16 2.14 -5.29 6.07
CA GLY A 16 1.81 -5.38 7.49
C GLY A 16 2.85 -4.69 8.38
N CYS A 17 4.13 -4.83 8.06
CA CYS A 17 5.22 -4.15 8.74
C CYS A 17 5.35 -2.66 8.38
N TYR A 18 4.87 -2.26 7.19
CA TYR A 18 5.05 -0.91 6.66
C TYR A 18 4.46 0.18 7.55
N VAL A 19 3.17 0.09 7.92
CA VAL A 19 2.50 1.18 8.65
C VAL A 19 3.02 1.37 10.09
N PRO A 20 3.27 0.31 10.88
CA PRO A 20 3.90 0.47 12.20
C PRO A 20 5.30 1.07 12.12
N THR A 21 6.13 0.60 11.19
CA THR A 21 7.51 1.09 11.05
C THR A 21 7.57 2.52 10.52
N ILE A 22 6.69 2.91 9.58
CA ILE A 22 6.63 4.30 9.12
C ILE A 22 6.11 5.23 10.20
N HIS A 23 5.18 4.79 11.05
CA HIS A 23 4.73 5.55 12.21
C HIS A 23 5.88 5.83 13.17
N MET A 24 6.67 4.81 13.52
CA MET A 24 7.90 4.96 14.31
C MET A 24 8.89 5.92 13.63
N GLY A 25 9.12 5.76 12.32
CA GLY A 25 10.02 6.61 11.55
C GLY A 25 9.58 8.07 11.52
N GLN A 26 8.28 8.35 11.39
CA GLN A 26 7.74 9.72 11.47
C GLN A 26 7.95 10.33 12.86
N GLY A 27 7.79 9.56 13.93
CA GLY A 27 8.06 10.03 15.28
C GLY A 27 9.53 10.42 15.45
N ALA A 28 10.45 9.53 15.03
CA ALA A 28 11.89 9.75 15.14
C ALA A 28 12.38 10.92 14.28
N LEU A 29 11.88 11.06 13.04
CA LEU A 29 12.26 12.13 12.11
C LEU A 29 11.59 13.46 12.42
N GLY A 30 10.54 13.46 13.26
CA GLY A 30 9.80 14.65 13.67
C GLY A 30 10.45 15.41 14.82
N GLY A 31 11.24 14.73 15.65
CA GLY A 31 11.69 15.26 16.94
C GLY A 31 10.54 15.36 17.95
N LEU A 32 10.77 16.09 19.05
CA LEU A 32 9.77 16.29 20.10
C LEU A 32 9.11 17.66 19.99
N THR A 33 7.83 17.73 20.35
CA THR A 33 7.09 18.97 20.60
C THR A 33 7.48 19.56 21.96
N GLU A 34 7.07 20.80 22.24
CA GLU A 34 7.25 21.44 23.55
C GLU A 34 6.66 20.61 24.71
N SER A 35 5.64 19.80 24.42
CA SER A 35 5.01 18.87 25.37
C SER A 35 5.75 17.53 25.56
N GLY A 36 6.92 17.35 24.93
CA GLY A 36 7.70 16.11 24.97
C GLY A 36 7.15 14.97 24.11
N LYS A 37 6.08 15.20 23.33
CA LYS A 37 5.47 14.21 22.43
C LYS A 37 6.09 14.23 21.03
N PRO A 38 6.17 13.10 20.29
CA PRO A 38 6.68 13.08 18.92
C PRO A 38 5.92 14.02 17.97
N ASN A 39 6.66 14.76 17.14
CA ASN A 39 6.09 15.70 16.17
C ASN A 39 5.87 15.03 14.80
N PHE A 40 4.81 14.22 14.70
CA PHE A 40 4.43 13.54 13.45
C PHE A 40 4.18 14.52 12.29
N LYS A 41 3.77 15.77 12.57
CA LYS A 41 3.56 16.80 11.54
C LYS A 41 4.84 17.17 10.81
N ALA A 42 5.97 17.23 11.53
CA ALA A 42 7.30 17.52 10.99
C ALA A 42 7.97 16.27 10.38
N GLY A 43 7.71 15.09 10.94
CA GLY A 43 8.34 13.83 10.50
C GLY A 43 7.67 13.14 9.31
N GLY A 44 6.38 13.39 9.07
CA GLY A 44 5.58 12.78 8.00
C GLY A 44 6.25 12.81 6.61
N LEU A 45 6.52 14.01 6.11
CA LEU A 45 7.09 14.17 4.77
C LEU A 45 8.56 13.71 4.68
N ARG A 46 9.31 13.83 5.79
CA ARG A 46 10.68 13.31 5.86
C ARG A 46 10.69 11.78 5.74
N ALA A 47 9.77 11.11 6.42
CA ALA A 47 9.59 9.67 6.29
C ALA A 47 9.19 9.28 4.85
N PHE A 48 8.33 10.07 4.19
CA PHE A 48 7.98 9.81 2.78
C PHE A 48 9.17 9.95 1.83
N LEU A 49 10.10 10.88 2.06
CA LEU A 49 11.34 10.94 1.29
C LEU A 49 12.16 9.65 1.41
N CYS A 50 12.26 9.08 2.62
CA CYS A 50 12.91 7.79 2.82
C CYS A 50 12.19 6.65 2.07
N VAL A 51 10.85 6.66 2.04
CA VAL A 51 10.05 5.70 1.25
C VAL A 51 10.31 5.88 -0.25
N GLY A 52 10.38 7.12 -0.74
CA GLY A 52 10.70 7.41 -2.14
C GLY A 52 12.07 6.90 -2.55
N LEU A 53 13.09 7.07 -1.70
CA LEU A 53 14.41 6.49 -1.92
C LEU A 53 14.36 4.96 -1.97
N ALA A 54 13.64 4.33 -1.04
CA ALA A 54 13.46 2.88 -1.04
C ALA A 54 12.79 2.40 -2.33
N TYR A 55 11.74 3.09 -2.80
CA TYR A 55 11.07 2.78 -4.06
C TYR A 55 12.00 2.93 -5.26
N PHE A 56 12.84 3.97 -5.31
CA PHE A 56 13.84 4.10 -6.37
C PHE A 56 14.80 2.90 -6.40
N LEU A 57 15.33 2.49 -5.24
CA LEU A 57 16.20 1.32 -5.16
C LEU A 57 15.48 0.04 -5.59
N THR A 58 14.27 -0.21 -5.10
CA THR A 58 13.57 -1.48 -5.34
C THR A 58 12.84 -1.55 -6.68
N ALA A 59 12.36 -0.44 -7.21
CA ALA A 59 11.54 -0.39 -8.43
C ALA A 59 12.31 0.08 -9.67
N VAL A 60 13.47 0.74 -9.50
CA VAL A 60 14.30 1.20 -10.63
C VAL A 60 15.62 0.43 -10.67
N ILE A 61 16.40 0.46 -9.59
CA ILE A 61 17.75 -0.12 -9.59
C ILE A 61 17.71 -1.65 -9.71
N ILE A 62 16.95 -2.34 -8.84
CA ILE A 62 16.88 -3.81 -8.88
C ILE A 62 16.37 -4.33 -10.23
N PRO A 63 15.20 -3.89 -10.75
CA PRO A 63 14.71 -4.38 -12.03
C PRO A 63 15.58 -3.94 -13.20
N GLY A 64 16.16 -2.74 -13.15
CA GLY A 64 17.08 -2.23 -14.17
C GLY A 64 18.33 -3.10 -14.32
N ILE A 65 18.92 -3.55 -13.21
CA ILE A 65 20.04 -4.51 -13.23
C ILE A 65 19.58 -5.84 -13.84
N ILE A 66 18.45 -6.40 -13.37
CA ILE A 66 17.95 -7.69 -13.83
C ILE A 66 17.70 -7.67 -15.35
N ILE A 67 17.01 -6.64 -15.85
CA ILE A 67 16.74 -6.49 -17.28
C ILE A 67 18.04 -6.28 -18.04
N GLY A 68 18.95 -5.46 -17.52
CA GLY A 68 20.24 -5.16 -18.17
C GLY A 68 21.16 -6.37 -18.35
N VAL A 69 21.07 -7.37 -17.48
CA VAL A 69 21.85 -8.63 -17.59
C VAL A 69 21.09 -9.77 -18.27
N THR A 70 19.78 -9.60 -18.50
CA THR A 70 18.95 -10.61 -19.14
C THR A 70 18.95 -10.38 -20.65
N PRO A 71 19.35 -11.37 -21.48
CA PRO A 71 19.21 -11.27 -22.93
C PRO A 71 17.71 -11.14 -23.27
N ALA A 72 17.29 -9.97 -23.73
CA ALA A 72 15.89 -9.67 -24.00
C ALA A 72 15.66 -9.39 -25.49
N GLU A 73 14.73 -10.13 -26.10
CA GLU A 73 14.22 -9.85 -27.44
C GLU A 73 13.10 -8.78 -27.44
N GLN A 74 12.59 -8.39 -26.27
CA GLN A 74 11.44 -7.50 -26.13
C GLN A 74 11.81 -6.11 -25.60
N SER A 75 11.32 -5.08 -26.27
CA SER A 75 11.51 -3.68 -25.91
C SER A 75 10.34 -3.12 -25.09
N PHE A 76 10.59 -2.01 -24.39
CA PHE A 76 9.55 -1.25 -23.72
C PHE A 76 8.54 -0.71 -24.74
N THR A 77 7.26 -1.06 -24.59
CA THR A 77 6.18 -0.49 -25.40
C THR A 77 5.63 0.76 -24.74
N MET A 78 5.28 1.79 -25.53
CA MET A 78 4.70 3.04 -24.99
C MET A 78 3.46 2.76 -24.13
N LYS A 79 2.55 1.89 -24.60
CA LYS A 79 1.34 1.51 -23.86
C LYS A 79 1.67 0.84 -22.52
N GLY A 80 2.58 -0.15 -22.53
CA GLY A 80 2.98 -0.85 -21.31
C GLY A 80 3.63 0.09 -20.30
N THR A 81 4.53 0.96 -20.77
CA THR A 81 5.20 1.97 -19.94
C THR A 81 4.21 2.95 -19.33
N THR A 82 3.26 3.50 -20.10
CA THR A 82 2.27 4.45 -19.57
C THR A 82 1.37 3.82 -18.51
N ILE A 83 0.81 2.63 -18.77
CA ILE A 83 -0.08 1.95 -17.82
C ILE A 83 0.68 1.58 -16.53
N SER A 84 1.92 1.09 -16.67
CA SER A 84 2.75 0.70 -15.52
C SER A 84 3.15 1.91 -14.68
N THR A 85 3.47 3.04 -15.31
CA THR A 85 3.75 4.30 -14.61
C THR A 85 2.53 4.81 -13.84
N LEU A 86 1.33 4.74 -14.45
CA LEU A 86 0.09 5.11 -13.77
C LEU A 86 -0.19 4.19 -12.56
N ALA A 87 0.03 2.88 -12.69
CA ALA A 87 -0.06 1.94 -11.58
C ALA A 87 0.90 2.31 -10.43
N GLY A 88 2.15 2.69 -10.77
CA GLY A 88 3.13 3.18 -9.79
C GLY A 88 2.68 4.46 -9.07
N ILE A 89 2.06 5.40 -9.79
CA ILE A 89 1.49 6.62 -9.21
C ILE A 89 0.40 6.29 -8.18
N PHE A 90 -0.51 5.36 -8.49
CA PHE A 90 -1.54 4.93 -7.52
C PHE A 90 -0.92 4.33 -6.25
N GLY A 91 0.13 3.51 -6.39
CA GLY A 91 0.86 2.96 -5.25
C GLY A 91 1.52 4.05 -4.39
N ALA A 92 2.19 5.02 -5.02
CA ALA A 92 2.83 6.14 -4.34
C ALA A 92 1.83 7.06 -3.63
N ILE A 93 0.68 7.33 -4.25
CA ILE A 93 -0.43 8.09 -3.64
C ILE A 93 -0.98 7.33 -2.43
N GLY A 94 -1.14 6.00 -2.51
CA GLY A 94 -1.58 5.18 -1.38
C GLY A 94 -0.62 5.27 -0.18
N ALA A 95 0.69 5.13 -0.43
CA ALA A 95 1.73 5.28 0.60
C ALA A 95 1.73 6.69 1.21
N LEU A 96 1.64 7.73 0.39
CA LEU A 96 1.51 9.12 0.85
C LEU A 96 0.24 9.32 1.69
N GLY A 97 -0.89 8.74 1.28
CA GLY A 97 -2.15 8.79 2.01
C GLY A 97 -2.04 8.22 3.43
N ILE A 98 -1.39 7.07 3.60
CA ILE A 98 -1.11 6.47 4.92
C ILE A 98 -0.26 7.43 5.77
N ILE A 99 0.78 8.01 5.17
CA ILE A 99 1.66 8.95 5.87
C ILE A 99 0.91 10.20 6.31
N LEU A 100 0.07 10.76 5.44
CA LEU A 100 -0.76 11.93 5.75
C LEU A 100 -1.83 11.61 6.80
N ALA A 101 -2.39 10.39 6.81
CA ALA A 101 -3.31 9.95 7.84
C ALA A 101 -2.65 9.90 9.23
N ILE A 102 -1.42 9.37 9.33
CA ILE A 102 -0.64 9.41 10.58
C ILE A 102 -0.31 10.84 10.97
N ARG A 103 0.13 11.66 10.00
CA ARG A 103 0.44 13.08 10.19
C ARG A 103 -0.76 13.87 10.73
N ALA A 104 -1.98 13.46 10.36
CA ALA A 104 -3.25 14.04 10.82
C ALA A 104 -3.71 13.50 12.19
N GLY A 105 -2.93 12.64 12.85
CA GLY A 105 -3.22 12.10 14.18
C GLY A 105 -3.82 10.69 14.18
N GLY A 106 -3.85 10.01 13.03
CA GLY A 106 -4.27 8.61 12.99
C GLY A 106 -3.21 7.65 13.54
N HIS A 107 -3.66 6.57 14.18
CA HIS A 107 -2.82 5.55 14.77
C HIS A 107 -2.80 4.29 13.89
N PRO A 108 -1.66 3.59 13.75
CA PRO A 108 -1.54 2.38 12.92
C PRO A 108 -2.59 1.31 13.21
N VAL A 109 -2.98 1.14 14.47
CA VAL A 109 -3.94 0.10 14.93
C VAL A 109 -5.28 0.17 14.18
N TYR A 110 -5.75 1.36 13.79
CA TYR A 110 -6.98 1.51 13.01
C TYR A 110 -6.75 1.94 11.56
N ILE A 111 -5.64 2.64 11.25
CA ILE A 111 -5.31 2.96 9.85
C ILE A 111 -5.10 1.69 9.02
N VAL A 112 -4.31 0.74 9.54
CA VAL A 112 -3.98 -0.50 8.83
C VAL A 112 -5.26 -1.26 8.43
N PRO A 113 -6.12 -1.69 9.36
CA PRO A 113 -7.30 -2.45 9.00
C PRO A 113 -8.22 -1.67 8.06
N LEU A 114 -8.43 -0.36 8.24
CA LEU A 114 -9.27 0.45 7.34
C LEU A 114 -8.75 0.49 5.90
N VAL A 115 -7.44 0.72 5.71
CA VAL A 115 -6.83 0.78 4.38
C VAL A 115 -6.82 -0.60 3.74
N PHE A 116 -6.39 -1.62 4.48
CA PHE A 116 -6.20 -2.97 3.93
C PHE A 116 -7.49 -3.80 3.83
N SER A 117 -8.60 -3.37 4.44
CA SER A 117 -9.93 -3.89 4.14
C SER A 117 -10.61 -3.14 2.99
N GLY A 118 -10.38 -1.82 2.88
CA GLY A 118 -10.98 -0.98 1.84
C GLY A 118 -10.32 -1.14 0.46
N ALA A 119 -8.99 -1.20 0.42
CA ALA A 119 -8.24 -1.31 -0.84
C ALA A 119 -8.59 -2.56 -1.66
N PRO A 120 -8.75 -3.76 -1.07
CA PRO A 120 -9.22 -4.94 -1.82
C PRO A 120 -10.61 -4.75 -2.43
N ILE A 121 -11.53 -4.07 -1.73
CA ILE A 121 -12.89 -3.81 -2.25
C ILE A 121 -12.81 -2.95 -3.51
N VAL A 122 -12.06 -1.84 -3.45
CA VAL A 122 -11.85 -0.96 -4.61
C VAL A 122 -11.13 -1.73 -5.73
N GLY A 123 -10.11 -2.52 -5.40
CA GLY A 123 -9.37 -3.33 -6.35
C GLY A 123 -10.25 -4.34 -7.08
N VAL A 124 -11.18 -4.98 -6.37
CA VAL A 124 -12.18 -5.88 -6.96
C VAL A 124 -13.10 -5.13 -7.92
N VAL A 125 -13.65 -3.98 -7.51
CA VAL A 125 -14.56 -3.19 -8.37
C VAL A 125 -13.85 -2.72 -9.63
N VAL A 126 -12.67 -2.12 -9.48
CA VAL A 126 -11.86 -1.66 -10.63
C VAL A 126 -11.46 -2.85 -11.52
N GLY A 127 -11.05 -3.96 -10.91
CA GLY A 127 -10.72 -5.18 -11.63
C GLY A 127 -11.88 -5.74 -12.45
N MET A 128 -13.10 -5.75 -11.89
CA MET A 128 -14.31 -6.18 -12.60
C MET A 128 -14.71 -5.22 -13.73
N ILE A 129 -14.45 -3.92 -13.59
CA ILE A 129 -14.71 -2.94 -14.66
C ILE A 129 -13.71 -3.12 -15.81
N LEU A 130 -12.42 -3.26 -15.48
CA LEU A 130 -11.35 -3.37 -16.48
C LEU A 130 -11.31 -4.76 -17.13
N HIS A 131 -11.70 -5.80 -16.40
CA HIS A 131 -11.73 -7.18 -16.84
C HIS A 131 -13.05 -7.84 -16.42
N PRO A 132 -14.15 -7.57 -17.16
CA PRO A 132 -15.46 -8.12 -16.84
C PRO A 132 -15.43 -9.65 -16.81
N PRO A 133 -16.01 -10.29 -15.78
CA PRO A 133 -16.02 -11.73 -15.69
C PRO A 133 -16.94 -12.31 -16.77
N HIS A 134 -16.50 -13.42 -17.39
CA HIS A 134 -17.29 -14.10 -18.43
C HIS A 134 -18.60 -14.69 -17.88
N ASN A 135 -18.60 -15.08 -16.60
CA ASN A 135 -19.77 -15.58 -15.89
C ASN A 135 -20.07 -14.68 -14.70
N ALA A 136 -21.34 -14.60 -14.30
CA ALA A 136 -21.74 -13.85 -13.10
C ALA A 136 -20.98 -14.38 -11.87
N PRO A 137 -20.32 -13.52 -11.08
CA PRO A 137 -19.68 -13.93 -9.83
C PRO A 137 -20.70 -14.55 -8.88
N SER A 138 -20.26 -15.54 -8.11
CA SER A 138 -21.10 -16.19 -7.09
C SER A 138 -21.64 -15.16 -6.09
N PRO A 139 -22.90 -15.28 -5.62
CA PRO A 139 -23.40 -14.44 -4.52
C PRO A 139 -22.51 -14.43 -3.28
N ILE A 140 -21.80 -15.54 -2.99
CA ILE A 140 -20.86 -15.67 -1.87
C ILE A 140 -19.67 -14.72 -2.03
N PHE A 141 -19.24 -14.44 -3.26
CA PHE A 141 -18.17 -13.49 -3.53
C PHE A 141 -18.53 -12.08 -3.04
N TYR A 142 -19.75 -11.62 -3.37
CA TYR A 142 -20.25 -10.33 -2.92
C TYR A 142 -20.44 -10.28 -1.40
N ALA A 143 -20.88 -11.38 -0.78
CA ALA A 143 -20.95 -11.49 0.68
C ALA A 143 -19.56 -11.30 1.32
N GLY A 144 -18.48 -11.84 0.72
CA GLY A 144 -17.12 -11.62 1.17
C GLY A 144 -16.68 -10.15 1.15
N ILE A 145 -17.06 -9.41 0.10
CA ILE A 145 -16.81 -7.96 -0.02
C ILE A 145 -17.54 -7.19 1.10
N VAL A 146 -18.81 -7.52 1.34
CA VAL A 146 -19.61 -6.89 2.40
C VAL A 146 -19.02 -7.20 3.77
N LEU A 147 -18.60 -8.44 4.02
CA LEU A 147 -17.94 -8.82 5.28
C LEU A 147 -16.62 -8.08 5.49
N ALA A 148 -15.83 -7.85 4.44
CA ALA A 148 -14.62 -7.03 4.53
C ALA A 148 -14.94 -5.58 4.93
N ALA A 149 -16.00 -4.99 4.36
CA ALA A 149 -16.45 -3.65 4.71
C ALA A 149 -16.96 -3.57 6.16
N ILE A 150 -17.72 -4.56 6.61
CA ILE A 150 -18.19 -4.67 8.00
C ILE A 150 -17.00 -4.80 8.95
N GLY A 151 -16.03 -5.67 8.64
CA GLY A 151 -14.82 -5.82 9.45
C GLY A 151 -14.05 -4.51 9.61
N ALA A 152 -13.92 -3.73 8.54
CA ALA A 152 -13.35 -2.38 8.57
C ALA A 152 -14.08 -1.46 9.56
N GLY A 153 -15.42 -1.42 9.44
CA GLY A 153 -16.28 -0.58 10.27
C GLY A 153 -16.23 -0.97 11.75
N LEU A 154 -16.21 -2.28 12.04
CA LEU A 154 -16.10 -2.81 13.40
C LEU A 154 -14.78 -2.39 14.06
N VAL A 155 -13.67 -2.40 13.33
CA VAL A 155 -12.39 -1.94 13.89
C VAL A 155 -12.41 -0.45 14.23
N LEU A 156 -13.05 0.38 13.40
CA LEU A 156 -13.21 1.80 13.70
C LEU A 156 -14.16 2.04 14.87
N PHE A 157 -15.25 1.28 14.95
CA PHE A 157 -16.24 1.36 16.02
C PHE A 157 -15.67 0.93 17.38
N ALA A 158 -14.93 -0.18 17.42
CA ALA A 158 -14.36 -0.77 18.62
C ALA A 158 -12.89 -0.37 18.87
N LYS A 159 -12.43 0.76 18.32
CA LYS A 159 -11.04 1.21 18.53
C LYS A 159 -10.78 1.45 20.03
N PRO A 160 -9.66 0.97 20.59
CA PRO A 160 -9.31 1.24 21.98
C PRO A 160 -8.99 2.73 22.18
N ALA A 161 -9.31 3.23 23.38
CA ALA A 161 -9.08 4.61 23.81
C ALA A 161 -7.58 4.92 24.01
#